data_AF-A0A1Y4D6A8-F1
#
_entry.id   AF-A0A1Y4D6A8-F1
#
_cell.length_a   1.000
_cell.length_b   1.000
_cell.length_c   1.000
_cell.angle_alpha   90.00
_cell.angle_beta   90.00
_cell.angle_gamma   90.00
#
_symmetry.space_group_name_H-M   'P 1'
#
loop_
_entity.id
_entity.type
_entity.pdbx_description
1 polymer ?
#
loop_
_entity_poly.entity_id
_entity_poly.type
_entity_poly.pdbx_seq_one_letter_code
_entity_poly.pdbx_strand_id
1 'polypeptide(L)'
;MENTLRREAQVDAYRTMVVFQARYTPDGYEEGETFYRVRDDIFPTREEAEAAAEGTNALVREYHNGLCYYVWRVRHSDDEDPSEDGIMEYGIVRNNIYRLLVSNIYGLGDEVPFPPEEPTDEPDEPDNPDPDEPEDPDNPDPTPDPDPDEPDPGPDPTPDPDPEEPEDARIQVVVTVEDWTTLPGENVFL
;
A
#
# COMPACT_ATOMS: atom_id res chain seq x y z
N MET A 1 -1.38 9.75 -15.91
CA MET A 1 -1.36 8.52 -16.74
C MET A 1 -2.14 7.47 -15.98
N GLU A 2 -2.91 6.62 -16.67
CA GLU A 2 -3.62 5.50 -16.06
C GLU A 2 -2.65 4.33 -15.80
N ASN A 3 -3.04 3.43 -14.89
CA ASN A 3 -2.32 2.19 -14.59
C ASN A 3 -3.35 1.13 -14.20
N THR A 4 -3.58 0.15 -15.06
CA THR A 4 -4.57 -0.91 -14.89
C THR A 4 -3.90 -2.25 -15.06
N LEU A 5 -4.23 -3.22 -14.21
CA LEU A 5 -3.55 -4.51 -14.14
C LEU A 5 -4.58 -5.62 -14.33
N ARG A 6 -4.16 -6.73 -14.94
CA ARG A 6 -4.92 -7.98 -14.85
C ARG A 6 -4.88 -8.47 -13.40
N ARG A 7 -5.89 -9.25 -13.00
CA ARG A 7 -6.04 -9.75 -11.63
C ARG A 7 -4.72 -10.32 -11.08
N GLU A 8 -4.06 -11.18 -11.85
CA GLU A 8 -2.85 -11.91 -11.45
C GLU A 8 -1.60 -11.01 -11.38
N ALA A 9 -1.66 -9.82 -11.98
CA ALA A 9 -0.56 -8.86 -12.03
C ALA A 9 -0.67 -7.75 -10.97
N GLN A 10 -1.69 -7.80 -10.11
CA GLN A 10 -1.90 -6.86 -9.00
C GLN A 10 -0.90 -7.12 -7.85
N VAL A 11 0.39 -7.15 -8.14
CA VAL A 11 1.45 -7.19 -7.10
C VAL A 11 1.95 -5.77 -6.81
N ASP A 12 2.49 -5.56 -5.61
CA ASP A 12 2.92 -4.23 -5.13
C ASP A 12 3.90 -3.53 -6.07
N ALA A 13 4.75 -4.29 -6.76
CA ALA A 13 5.69 -3.74 -7.73
C ALA A 13 5.03 -3.02 -8.92
N TYR A 14 3.77 -3.34 -9.25
CA TYR A 14 3.07 -2.80 -10.41
C TYR A 14 1.88 -1.87 -10.05
N ARG A 15 1.44 -1.87 -8.79
CA ARG A 15 0.34 -1.02 -8.31
C ARG A 15 0.75 0.45 -8.19
N THR A 16 -0.20 1.35 -8.45
CA THR A 16 0.00 2.77 -8.12
C THR A 16 -0.20 2.97 -6.62
N MET A 17 0.80 3.54 -5.96
CA MET A 17 0.79 3.76 -4.52
C MET A 17 1.02 5.23 -4.18
N VAL A 18 0.46 5.65 -3.06
CA VAL A 18 0.75 6.93 -2.43
C VAL A 18 1.61 6.67 -1.21
N VAL A 19 2.76 7.35 -1.14
CA VAL A 19 3.64 7.29 0.03
C VAL A 19 3.44 8.56 0.84
N PHE A 20 2.92 8.42 2.06
CA PHE A 20 2.88 9.50 3.03
C PHE A 20 4.17 9.49 3.85
N GLN A 21 4.86 10.61 3.88
CA GLN A 21 6.02 10.82 4.74
C GLN A 21 5.60 11.65 5.95
N ALA A 22 5.94 11.17 7.14
CA ALA A 22 5.72 11.89 8.40
C ALA A 22 7.02 11.99 9.20
N ARG A 23 7.01 12.86 10.21
CA ARG A 23 8.05 12.91 11.24
C ARG A 23 7.41 12.52 12.57
N TYR A 24 7.89 11.44 13.15
CA TYR A 24 7.52 10.97 14.47
C TYR A 24 8.56 11.42 15.50
N THR A 25 8.10 11.81 16.68
CA THR A 25 8.96 12.17 17.82
C THR A 25 8.52 11.32 19.00
N PRO A 26 9.27 10.27 19.36
CA PRO A 26 8.92 9.43 20.49
C PRO A 26 8.95 10.22 21.80
N ASP A 27 8.22 9.74 22.81
CA ASP A 27 8.21 10.36 24.13
C ASP A 27 9.64 10.40 24.72
N GLY A 28 10.07 11.60 25.13
CA GLY A 28 11.41 11.83 25.68
C GLY A 28 12.49 12.16 24.66
N TYR A 29 12.14 12.29 23.37
CA TYR A 29 13.04 12.72 22.29
C TYR A 29 12.76 14.17 21.88
N GLU A 30 13.75 14.80 21.27
CA GLU A 30 13.63 16.07 20.56
C GLU A 30 13.17 15.84 19.10
N GLU A 31 12.44 16.81 18.53
CA GLU A 31 11.95 16.69 17.17
C GLU A 31 13.13 16.60 16.18
N GLY A 32 13.09 15.56 15.33
CA GLY A 32 14.13 15.35 14.31
C GLY A 32 15.35 14.60 14.83
N GLU A 33 15.31 14.06 16.05
CA GLU A 33 16.30 13.08 16.49
C GLU A 33 16.14 11.75 15.74
N THR A 34 17.27 11.12 15.44
CA THR A 34 17.30 9.75 14.93
C THR A 34 17.10 8.78 16.08
N PHE A 35 16.22 7.80 15.89
CA PHE A 35 16.01 6.71 16.85
C PHE A 35 15.99 5.37 16.11
N TYR A 36 16.06 4.29 16.88
CA TYR A 36 16.08 2.92 16.39
C TYR A 36 14.90 2.16 16.96
N ARG A 37 14.35 1.21 16.19
CA ARG A 37 13.30 0.30 16.66
C ARG A 37 13.75 -1.14 16.51
N VAL A 38 13.50 -1.96 17.53
CA VAL A 38 13.63 -3.42 17.48
C VAL A 38 12.35 -4.00 18.05
N ARG A 39 11.59 -4.74 17.22
CA ARG A 39 10.20 -5.13 17.55
C ARG A 39 9.36 -3.90 17.93
N ASP A 40 8.85 -3.83 19.15
CA ASP A 40 8.01 -2.73 19.65
C ASP A 40 8.79 -1.70 20.47
N ASP A 41 10.08 -1.94 20.75
CA ASP A 41 10.90 -1.09 21.60
C ASP A 41 11.70 -0.06 20.80
N ILE A 42 11.77 1.17 21.31
CA ILE A 42 12.50 2.30 20.72
C ILE A 42 13.78 2.57 21.53
N PHE A 43 14.89 2.76 20.83
CA PHE A 43 16.22 2.99 21.38
C PHE A 43 16.81 4.29 20.83
N PRO A 44 17.49 5.10 21.66
CA PRO A 44 18.11 6.34 21.20
C PRO A 44 19.43 6.11 20.46
N THR A 45 20.07 4.95 20.66
CA THR A 45 21.35 4.64 20.03
C THR A 45 21.32 3.30 19.31
N ARG A 46 22.12 3.20 18.24
CA ARG A 46 22.28 1.97 17.45
C ARG A 46 22.86 0.84 18.30
N GLU A 47 23.79 1.15 19.19
CA GLU A 47 24.45 0.17 20.07
C GLU A 47 23.45 -0.51 21.02
N GLU A 48 22.55 0.26 21.62
CA GLU A 48 21.50 -0.29 22.49
C GLU A 48 20.50 -1.14 21.71
N ALA A 49 20.14 -0.70 20.49
CA ALA A 49 19.27 -1.48 19.61
C ALA A 49 19.93 -2.80 19.17
N GLU A 50 21.20 -2.78 18.78
CA GLU A 50 21.95 -3.98 18.41
C GLU A 50 22.09 -4.95 19.59
N ALA A 51 22.31 -4.44 20.80
CA ALA A 51 22.34 -5.26 22.01
C ALA A 51 20.96 -5.89 22.32
N ALA A 52 19.86 -5.18 22.03
CA ALA A 52 18.51 -5.72 22.17
C ALA A 52 18.16 -6.77 21.09
N ALA A 53 18.74 -6.65 19.90
CA ALA A 53 18.58 -7.61 18.81
C ALA A 53 19.48 -8.85 18.96
N GLU A 54 20.60 -8.74 19.70
CA GLU A 54 21.61 -9.80 19.84
C GLU A 54 21.00 -11.14 20.31
N GLY A 55 21.32 -12.20 19.57
CA GLY A 55 20.81 -13.55 19.88
C GLY A 55 19.32 -13.74 19.54
N THR A 56 18.71 -12.76 18.86
CA THR A 56 17.34 -12.83 18.34
C THR A 56 17.32 -12.69 16.83
N ASN A 57 16.20 -13.00 16.19
CA ASN A 57 16.01 -12.82 14.74
C ASN A 57 15.51 -11.41 14.36
N ALA A 58 15.38 -10.48 15.32
CA ALA A 58 14.76 -9.17 15.06
C ALA A 58 15.65 -8.22 14.24
N LEU A 59 15.02 -7.43 13.38
CA LEU A 59 15.69 -6.37 12.63
C LEU A 59 15.88 -5.11 13.47
N VAL A 60 16.98 -4.40 13.24
CA VAL A 60 17.23 -3.06 13.77
C VAL A 60 16.83 -2.05 12.71
N ARG A 61 15.74 -1.32 12.97
CA ARG A 61 15.21 -0.29 12.05
C ARG A 61 15.69 1.09 12.46
N GLU A 62 16.25 1.86 11.52
CA GLU A 62 16.76 3.22 11.78
C GLU A 62 15.82 4.30 11.23
N TYR A 63 15.25 5.09 12.12
CA TYR A 63 14.37 6.21 11.78
C TYR A 63 15.16 7.52 11.73
N HIS A 64 15.85 7.75 10.61
CA HIS A 64 16.70 8.92 10.44
C HIS A 64 15.89 10.23 10.48
N ASN A 65 16.28 11.17 11.36
CA ASN A 65 15.54 12.41 11.64
C ASN A 65 14.07 12.20 12.04
N GLY A 66 13.76 11.06 12.66
CA GLY A 66 12.40 10.66 13.03
C GLY A 66 11.46 10.46 11.84
N LEU A 67 11.99 10.33 10.62
CA LEU A 67 11.16 10.14 9.43
C LEU A 67 10.58 8.72 9.39
N CYS A 68 9.28 8.64 9.12
CA CYS A 68 8.59 7.39 8.87
C CYS A 68 7.67 7.50 7.64
N TYR A 69 7.32 6.35 7.08
CA TYR A 69 6.56 6.24 5.84
C TYR A 69 5.35 5.34 6.02
N TYR A 70 4.25 5.73 5.35
CA TYR A 70 3.05 4.93 5.22
C TYR A 70 2.77 4.76 3.73
N VAL A 71 2.79 3.52 3.26
CA VAL A 71 2.45 3.20 1.87
C VAL A 71 0.99 2.81 1.80
N TRP A 72 0.25 3.54 0.97
CA TRP A 72 -1.15 3.29 0.71
C TRP A 72 -1.35 2.84 -0.74
N ARG A 73 -2.03 1.71 -0.92
CA ARG A 73 -2.40 1.17 -2.23
C ARG A 73 -3.71 1.83 -2.66
N VAL A 74 -3.69 2.54 -3.79
CA VAL A 74 -4.91 3.21 -4.27
C VAL A 74 -5.84 2.17 -4.89
N ARG A 75 -7.08 2.11 -4.37
CA ARG A 75 -8.14 1.24 -4.89
C ARG A 75 -9.11 2.01 -5.79
N HIS A 76 -9.61 1.33 -6.82
CA HIS A 76 -10.61 1.83 -7.78
C HIS A 76 -12.03 1.39 -7.44
N SER A 77 -12.19 0.11 -7.12
CA SER A 77 -13.45 -0.57 -6.84
C SER A 77 -13.17 -1.60 -5.76
N ASP A 78 -14.11 -1.79 -4.85
CA ASP A 78 -14.07 -2.84 -3.83
C ASP A 78 -15.22 -3.81 -4.15
N ASP A 79 -14.91 -5.10 -4.31
CA ASP A 79 -15.93 -6.14 -4.50
C ASP A 79 -16.37 -6.80 -3.18
N GLU A 80 -15.97 -6.22 -2.05
CA GLU A 80 -16.29 -6.61 -0.67
C GLU A 80 -15.86 -8.04 -0.31
N ASP A 81 -14.98 -8.65 -1.12
CA ASP A 81 -14.41 -9.97 -0.87
C ASP A 81 -12.92 -9.86 -0.51
N PRO A 82 -12.56 -9.93 0.78
CA PRO A 82 -11.16 -9.79 1.21
C PRO A 82 -10.29 -11.00 0.84
N SER A 83 -10.88 -12.07 0.28
CA SER A 83 -10.17 -13.30 -0.06
C SER A 83 -9.66 -13.36 -1.50
N GLU A 84 -10.09 -12.45 -2.37
CA GLU A 84 -9.68 -12.38 -3.77
C GLU A 84 -9.42 -10.93 -4.20
N ASP A 85 -8.33 -10.69 -4.94
CA ASP A 85 -8.17 -9.39 -5.60
C ASP A 85 -9.22 -9.27 -6.73
N GLY A 86 -10.14 -8.32 -6.58
CA GLY A 86 -11.19 -8.04 -7.56
C GLY A 86 -10.64 -7.64 -8.93
N ILE A 87 -11.44 -7.83 -9.98
CA ILE A 87 -11.08 -7.29 -11.30
C ILE A 87 -11.01 -5.77 -11.20
N MET A 88 -9.85 -5.18 -11.54
CA MET A 88 -9.59 -3.73 -11.50
C MET A 88 -9.57 -3.08 -10.12
N GLU A 89 -9.50 -3.86 -9.03
CA GLU A 89 -9.53 -3.34 -7.67
C GLU A 89 -8.42 -2.31 -7.39
N TYR A 90 -7.19 -2.55 -7.85
CA TYR A 90 -6.05 -1.62 -7.69
C TYR A 90 -5.70 -0.89 -8.98
N GLY A 91 -6.72 -0.41 -9.71
CA GLY A 91 -6.58 0.36 -10.94
C GLY A 91 -6.55 1.88 -10.72
N ILE A 92 -5.77 2.60 -11.53
CA ILE A 92 -5.94 4.03 -11.76
C ILE A 92 -6.47 4.20 -13.17
N VAL A 93 -7.75 4.55 -13.30
CA VAL A 93 -8.40 4.75 -14.60
C VAL A 93 -8.33 6.22 -14.98
N ARG A 94 -8.10 6.50 -16.27
CA ARG A 94 -8.09 7.88 -16.79
C ARG A 94 -9.40 8.61 -16.46
N ASN A 95 -9.34 9.93 -16.37
CA ASN A 95 -10.50 10.81 -16.17
C ASN A 95 -11.22 10.65 -14.82
N ASN A 96 -10.60 10.01 -13.82
CA ASN A 96 -11.11 9.93 -12.44
C ASN A 96 -10.23 10.75 -11.48
N ILE A 97 -10.84 11.35 -10.46
CA ILE A 97 -10.13 12.03 -9.38
C ILE A 97 -10.21 11.16 -8.13
N TYR A 98 -9.06 10.69 -7.66
CA TYR A 98 -8.95 9.92 -6.42
C TYR A 98 -8.58 10.89 -5.30
N ARG A 99 -9.54 11.19 -4.42
CA ARG A 99 -9.30 12.00 -3.22
C ARG A 99 -9.03 11.08 -2.03
N LEU A 100 -7.86 11.24 -1.42
CA LEU A 100 -7.44 10.50 -0.25
C LEU A 100 -7.47 11.45 0.97
N LEU A 101 -8.19 11.07 2.01
CA LEU A 101 -8.23 11.77 3.29
C LEU A 101 -7.61 10.88 4.36
N VAL A 102 -6.44 11.26 4.87
CA VAL A 102 -5.87 10.64 6.08
C VAL A 102 -6.72 11.07 7.28
N SER A 103 -7.50 10.16 7.85
CA SER A 103 -8.38 10.46 9.00
C SER A 103 -7.67 10.24 10.33
N ASN A 104 -6.83 9.20 10.42
CA ASN A 104 -6.11 8.85 11.64
C ASN A 104 -4.75 8.21 11.33
N ILE A 105 -3.85 8.31 12.30
CA ILE A 105 -2.59 7.57 12.37
C ILE A 105 -2.60 6.84 13.72
N TYR A 106 -2.58 5.52 13.70
CA TYR A 106 -2.71 4.67 14.89
C TYR A 106 -1.36 4.16 15.40
N GLY A 107 -0.36 4.12 14.52
CA GLY A 107 0.96 3.57 14.87
C GLY A 107 2.09 4.20 14.07
N LEU A 108 3.31 3.87 14.49
CA LEU A 108 4.54 4.30 13.84
C LEU A 108 4.69 3.62 12.46
N GLY A 109 4.80 4.42 11.39
CA GLY A 109 5.11 3.93 10.05
C GLY A 109 6.49 3.26 9.95
N ASP A 110 6.86 2.83 8.75
CA ASP A 110 8.15 2.18 8.53
C ASP A 110 9.29 3.17 8.34
N GLU A 111 10.52 2.72 8.56
CA GLU A 111 11.73 3.51 8.34
C GLU A 111 11.97 3.82 6.85
N VAL A 112 11.40 3.02 5.96
CA VAL A 112 11.39 3.17 4.51
C VAL A 112 10.03 2.72 3.94
N PRO A 113 9.61 3.18 2.75
CA PRO A 113 8.30 2.83 2.19
C PRO A 113 8.08 1.32 1.96
N PHE A 114 9.12 0.57 1.62
CA PHE A 114 9.05 -0.87 1.38
C PHE A 114 10.12 -1.54 2.21
N PRO A 115 9.90 -1.70 3.53
CA PRO A 115 10.88 -2.34 4.38
C PRO A 115 11.00 -3.83 4.02
N PRO A 116 12.12 -4.48 4.36
CA PRO A 116 12.14 -5.93 4.38
C PRO A 116 11.13 -6.46 5.40
N GLU A 117 10.52 -7.60 5.09
CA GLU A 117 9.69 -8.36 6.01
C GLU A 117 10.51 -8.70 7.27
N GLU A 118 9.90 -8.56 8.46
CA GLU A 118 10.51 -9.12 9.68
C GLU A 118 10.56 -10.64 9.51
N PRO A 119 11.70 -11.28 9.80
CA PRO A 119 11.75 -12.72 9.68
C PRO A 119 10.85 -13.34 10.76
N THR A 120 9.92 -14.18 10.35
CA THR A 120 9.00 -14.86 11.25
C THR A 120 9.74 -15.90 12.09
N ASP A 121 9.31 -16.12 13.34
CA ASP A 121 9.79 -17.25 14.15
C ASP A 121 9.25 -18.60 13.65
N GLU A 122 8.36 -18.58 12.64
CA GLU A 122 7.92 -19.77 11.94
C GLU A 122 9.05 -20.30 11.04
N PRO A 123 9.34 -21.61 11.06
CA PRO A 123 10.33 -22.18 10.16
C PRO A 123 9.88 -21.93 8.72
N ASP A 124 10.80 -21.44 7.88
CA ASP A 124 10.58 -21.35 6.44
C ASP A 124 9.94 -22.66 5.95
N GLU A 125 8.69 -22.60 5.48
CA GLU A 125 8.16 -23.73 4.73
C GLU A 125 9.13 -23.95 3.55
N PRO A 126 9.60 -25.19 3.33
CA PRO A 126 10.49 -25.44 2.21
C PRO A 126 9.79 -24.95 0.95
N ASP A 127 10.47 -24.06 0.23
CA ASP A 127 10.09 -23.55 -1.08
C ASP A 127 9.75 -24.77 -1.95
N ASN A 128 8.47 -25.12 -1.99
CA ASN A 128 7.97 -26.23 -2.74
C ASN A 128 7.84 -25.63 -4.14
N PRO A 129 8.72 -25.99 -5.10
CA PRO A 129 8.56 -25.50 -6.45
C PRO A 129 7.15 -25.88 -6.88
N ASP A 130 6.34 -24.87 -7.19
CA ASP A 130 4.98 -25.09 -7.69
C ASP A 130 5.09 -26.01 -8.90
N PRO A 131 4.54 -27.25 -8.86
CA PRO A 131 4.65 -28.17 -9.98
C PRO A 131 3.79 -27.72 -11.18
N ASP A 132 2.99 -26.67 -11.01
CA ASP A 132 2.06 -26.15 -12.01
C ASP A 132 2.46 -24.77 -12.55
N GLU A 133 3.76 -24.45 -12.61
CA GLU A 133 4.26 -23.44 -13.55
C GLU A 133 4.51 -24.13 -14.92
N PRO A 134 3.56 -24.14 -15.88
CA PRO A 134 3.90 -24.53 -17.22
C PRO A 134 4.85 -23.46 -17.77
N GLU A 135 6.12 -23.85 -18.01
CA GLU A 135 6.93 -23.16 -19.00
C GLU A 135 6.18 -23.27 -20.33
N ASP A 136 5.50 -22.21 -20.76
CA ASP A 136 4.94 -22.16 -22.12
C ASP A 136 5.88 -21.34 -23.02
N PRO A 137 6.72 -21.99 -23.86
CA PRO A 137 7.75 -21.32 -24.63
C PRO A 137 7.26 -20.82 -25.99
N ASP A 138 6.01 -21.05 -26.38
CA ASP A 138 5.43 -20.53 -27.63
C ASP A 138 3.93 -20.88 -27.67
N ASN A 139 3.02 -19.92 -27.46
CA ASN A 139 1.67 -20.05 -28.02
C ASN A 139 1.10 -18.68 -28.46
N PRO A 140 0.55 -18.56 -29.69
CA PRO A 140 0.32 -17.32 -30.41
C PRO A 140 -1.07 -16.70 -30.20
N ASP A 141 -1.09 -15.36 -30.26
CA ASP A 141 -2.13 -14.37 -30.64
C ASP A 141 -3.52 -14.85 -31.13
N PRO A 142 -4.60 -14.02 -31.12
CA PRO A 142 -5.12 -13.04 -30.15
C PRO A 142 -6.50 -13.51 -29.61
N THR A 143 -6.98 -12.94 -28.49
CA THR A 143 -8.44 -12.90 -28.23
C THR A 143 -8.91 -11.44 -28.26
N PRO A 144 -10.13 -11.17 -28.76
CA PRO A 144 -10.52 -9.85 -29.22
C PRO A 144 -10.59 -8.85 -28.06
N ASP A 145 -10.12 -7.63 -28.30
CA ASP A 145 -10.42 -6.45 -27.46
C ASP A 145 -11.93 -6.45 -27.12
N PRO A 146 -12.33 -6.25 -25.85
CA PRO A 146 -13.71 -5.93 -25.57
C PRO A 146 -14.07 -4.61 -26.28
N ASP A 147 -15.22 -4.63 -26.95
CA ASP A 147 -15.79 -3.54 -27.73
C ASP A 147 -15.83 -2.23 -26.92
N PRO A 148 -15.27 -1.10 -27.39
CA PRO A 148 -15.24 0.16 -26.65
C PRO A 148 -16.61 0.86 -26.50
N ASP A 149 -17.70 0.21 -26.92
CA ASP A 149 -19.07 0.78 -26.96
C ASP A 149 -20.08 0.09 -26.01
N GLU A 150 -19.64 -0.70 -25.03
CA GLU A 150 -20.56 -1.06 -23.93
C GLU A 150 -20.80 0.16 -23.02
N PRO A 151 -22.06 0.59 -22.80
CA PRO A 151 -22.35 1.73 -21.95
C PRO A 151 -22.01 1.38 -20.51
N ASP A 152 -20.99 2.05 -19.99
CA ASP A 152 -20.60 2.02 -18.58
C ASP A 152 -21.82 2.21 -17.67
N PRO A 153 -22.32 1.16 -16.99
CA PRO A 153 -23.20 1.36 -15.86
C PRO A 153 -22.28 1.81 -14.73
N GLY A 154 -21.97 3.11 -14.73
CA GLY A 154 -21.08 3.70 -13.74
C GLY A 154 -21.51 3.24 -12.34
N PRO A 155 -20.60 2.67 -11.53
CA PRO A 155 -20.92 2.40 -10.15
C PRO A 155 -21.05 3.74 -9.43
N ASP A 156 -22.25 4.03 -8.92
CA ASP A 156 -22.42 5.05 -7.89
C ASP A 156 -21.38 4.75 -6.78
N PRO A 157 -20.51 5.70 -6.41
CA PRO A 157 -19.56 5.47 -5.33
C PRO A 157 -20.35 5.39 -4.04
N THR A 158 -20.59 4.18 -3.52
CA THR A 158 -21.00 4.02 -2.14
C THR A 158 -19.80 4.35 -1.25
N PRO A 159 -19.87 5.39 -0.42
CA PRO A 159 -18.86 5.61 0.59
C PRO A 159 -19.22 4.71 1.77
N ASP A 160 -18.61 3.53 1.85
CA ASP A 160 -18.54 2.80 3.11
C ASP A 160 -17.07 2.58 3.48
N PRO A 161 -16.68 2.83 4.74
CA PRO A 161 -15.36 2.51 5.21
C PRO A 161 -15.21 0.99 5.23
N ASP A 162 -14.16 0.51 4.57
CA ASP A 162 -13.67 -0.88 4.61
C ASP A 162 -13.88 -1.49 6.02
N PRO A 163 -14.78 -2.49 6.18
CA PRO A 163 -15.17 -2.95 7.50
C PRO A 163 -14.16 -3.89 8.17
N GLU A 164 -13.07 -4.30 7.52
CA GLU A 164 -11.99 -5.05 8.17
C GLU A 164 -10.62 -4.53 7.74
N GLU A 165 -10.31 -3.29 8.17
CA GLU A 165 -8.91 -2.85 8.26
C GLU A 165 -8.10 -3.96 8.96
N PRO A 166 -6.94 -4.37 8.44
CA PRO A 166 -6.12 -5.37 9.11
C PRO A 166 -5.89 -4.92 10.55
N GLU A 167 -5.93 -5.84 11.53
CA GLU A 167 -5.77 -5.47 12.96
C GLU A 167 -4.47 -4.69 13.24
N ASP A 168 -3.53 -4.70 12.29
CA ASP A 168 -2.25 -3.98 12.26
C ASP A 168 -2.25 -2.67 11.43
N ALA A 169 -3.41 -2.13 11.05
CA ALA A 169 -3.50 -0.89 10.29
C ALA A 169 -2.90 0.29 11.07
N ARG A 170 -1.81 0.87 10.56
CA ARG A 170 -1.10 1.99 11.20
C ARG A 170 -1.57 3.37 10.76
N ILE A 171 -2.32 3.44 9.66
CA ILE A 171 -2.89 4.65 9.08
C ILE A 171 -4.28 4.33 8.56
N GLN A 172 -5.21 5.26 8.75
CA GLN A 172 -6.53 5.20 8.14
C GLN A 172 -6.64 6.25 7.04
N VAL A 173 -7.03 5.80 5.85
CA VAL A 173 -7.23 6.66 4.69
C VAL A 173 -8.62 6.40 4.12
N VAL A 174 -9.46 7.44 4.13
CA VAL A 174 -10.76 7.43 3.48
C VAL A 174 -10.58 7.86 2.02
N VAL A 175 -11.00 7.02 1.09
CA VAL A 175 -10.91 7.28 -0.35
C VAL A 175 -12.28 7.66 -0.90
N THR A 176 -12.33 8.71 -1.73
CA THR A 176 -13.52 9.05 -2.52
C THR A 176 -13.10 9.28 -3.97
N VAL A 177 -13.81 8.66 -4.91
CA VAL A 177 -13.69 8.94 -6.34
C VAL A 177 -14.64 10.09 -6.68
N GLU A 178 -14.12 11.17 -7.26
CA GLU A 178 -14.91 12.35 -7.60
C GLU A 178 -15.00 12.57 -9.11
N ASP A 179 -16.14 13.10 -9.54
CA ASP A 179 -16.35 13.62 -10.87
C ASP A 179 -15.68 14.99 -11.04
N TRP A 180 -15.15 15.22 -12.24
CA TRP A 180 -14.64 16.53 -12.64
C TRP A 180 -15.75 17.59 -12.56
N THR A 181 -15.54 18.61 -11.73
CA THR A 181 -16.43 19.76 -11.70
C THR A 181 -15.82 20.92 -12.48
N THR A 182 -16.57 21.46 -13.44
CA THR A 182 -16.18 22.69 -14.13
C THR A 182 -16.46 23.90 -13.25
N LEU A 183 -15.42 24.65 -12.86
CA LEU A 183 -15.62 25.93 -12.19
C LEU A 183 -16.12 26.98 -13.19
N PRO A 184 -17.06 27.87 -12.80
CA PRO A 184 -17.52 28.93 -13.68
C PRO A 184 -16.42 29.98 -13.89
N GLY A 185 -15.64 29.81 -14.95
CA GLY A 185 -14.53 30.66 -15.34
C GLY A 185 -13.51 29.83 -16.12
N GLU A 186 -13.36 30.14 -17.42
CA GLU A 186 -12.67 29.32 -18.40
C GLU A 186 -11.32 28.74 -17.91
N ASN A 187 -11.23 27.41 -17.95
CA ASN A 187 -10.01 26.59 -17.87
C ASN A 187 -9.41 26.35 -16.48
N VAL A 188 -10.22 26.10 -15.46
CA VAL A 188 -9.74 25.40 -14.26
C VAL A 188 -10.57 24.13 -14.08
N PHE A 189 -9.92 22.99 -14.25
CA PHE A 189 -10.43 21.67 -13.94
C PHE A 189 -9.79 21.24 -12.61
N LEU A 190 -10.61 20.89 -11.62
CA LEU A 190 -10.19 20.23 -10.38
C LEU A 190 -10.55 18.76 -10.49
#